data_AF-A0A962YU75-F1
#
_entry.id   AF-A0A962YU75-F1
#
_cell.length_a   1.000
_cell.length_b   1.000
_cell.length_c   1.000
_cell.angle_alpha   90.00
_cell.angle_beta   90.00
_cell.angle_gamma   90.00
#
_symmetry.space_group_name_H-M   'P 1'
#
loop_
_entity.id
_entity.type
_entity.pdbx_description
1 polymer ?
#
loop_
_entity_poly.entity_id
_entity_poly.type
_entity_poly.pdbx_seq_one_letter_code
_entity_poly.pdbx_strand_id
1 'polypeptide(L)'
;ILDLLQRFYNGYRFGEGDNPLLYNPTLALYFLDYFGRYGRYPRQMLDDNLAMDRNRIQYVARLPHGETLVNQALNDAKPLTVAQLVNRFGVRDMLTAPRNPDFLATLLYYFGVLTLAGRNEWGELSLTIPNQVIRKLYVERLQEQLLPDYDDQAQRQELCRRFYATGDLEPLCDFIEQRYFTVFDNRDLRWSNELVVKTAFLILLFNDTFYLMDSEPALGRGYGDLLLRVRPDMRQYALLDHLLEFKTVGLKEAGLSGADLAAKTREELRALPAVTARLREAEIQLTTYREALKRTEGATFEPRTHAVVCIGLERLVW
;
A
#
# COMPACT_ATOMS: atom_id res chain seq x y z
N ILE A 1 15.55 9.29 14.66
CA ILE A 1 16.23 8.00 14.35
C ILE A 1 15.38 6.81 14.79
N LEU A 2 15.04 6.68 16.08
CA LEU A 2 14.32 5.50 16.59
C LEU A 2 12.97 5.24 15.91
N ASP A 3 12.12 6.27 15.72
CA ASP A 3 10.84 6.12 14.99
C ASP A 3 11.04 5.59 13.56
N LEU A 4 12.05 6.08 12.84
CA LEU A 4 12.38 5.61 11.49
C LEU A 4 12.81 4.14 11.51
N LEU A 5 13.73 3.76 12.41
CA LEU A 5 14.17 2.38 12.59
C LEU A 5 12.99 1.46 12.91
N GLN A 6 12.08 1.91 13.77
CA GLN A 6 10.88 1.16 14.14
C GLN A 6 9.99 0.90 12.92
N ARG A 7 9.69 1.93 12.11
CA ARG A 7 8.82 1.82 10.93
C ARG A 7 9.43 0.97 9.81
N PHE A 8 10.74 1.03 9.64
CA PHE A 8 11.43 0.32 8.55
C PHE A 8 11.87 -1.10 8.92
N TYR A 9 12.25 -1.37 10.17
CA TYR A 9 12.94 -2.61 10.51
C TYR A 9 12.34 -3.38 11.69
N ASN A 10 11.40 -2.81 12.46
CA ASN A 10 10.69 -3.54 13.50
C ASN A 10 9.47 -4.28 12.95
N GLY A 11 8.67 -4.90 13.81
CA GLY A 11 7.34 -5.43 13.46
C GLY A 11 7.26 -6.95 13.41
N TYR A 12 8.38 -7.66 13.55
CA TYR A 12 8.39 -9.11 13.47
C TYR A 12 7.93 -9.78 14.77
N ARG A 13 7.17 -10.86 14.63
CA ARG A 13 6.67 -11.73 15.70
C ARG A 13 6.62 -13.17 15.18
N PHE A 14 7.51 -14.00 15.71
CA PHE A 14 7.68 -15.41 15.28
C PHE A 14 7.18 -16.44 16.30
N GLY A 15 6.39 -16.00 17.27
CA GLY A 15 5.81 -16.85 18.30
C GLY A 15 4.47 -16.30 18.79
N GLU A 16 3.69 -17.18 19.39
CA GLU A 16 2.43 -16.82 20.02
C GLU A 16 2.69 -16.19 21.39
N GLY A 17 1.92 -15.15 21.75
CA GLY A 17 2.06 -14.39 23.00
C GLY A 17 2.48 -12.94 22.77
N ASP A 18 2.51 -12.16 23.86
CA ASP A 18 2.61 -10.69 23.84
C ASP A 18 4.06 -10.16 23.91
N ASN A 19 5.01 -10.95 23.42
CA ASN A 19 6.40 -10.53 23.35
C ASN A 19 6.54 -9.24 22.52
N PRO A 20 7.49 -8.36 22.87
CA PRO A 20 7.81 -7.18 22.07
C PRO A 20 8.12 -7.57 20.62
N LEU A 21 7.73 -6.70 19.68
CA LEU A 21 8.07 -6.86 18.28
C LEU A 21 9.59 -6.79 18.11
N LEU A 22 10.09 -7.61 17.19
CA LEU A 22 11.52 -7.76 16.95
C LEU A 22 11.95 -6.92 15.75
N TYR A 23 13.14 -6.36 15.87
CA TYR A 23 13.84 -5.72 14.75
C TYR A 23 14.51 -6.78 13.88
N ASN A 24 14.53 -6.55 12.56
CA ASN A 24 15.47 -7.24 11.68
C ASN A 24 16.89 -6.77 12.05
N PRO A 25 17.72 -7.64 12.65
CA PRO A 25 19.01 -7.22 13.19
C PRO A 25 19.97 -6.80 12.08
N THR A 26 19.93 -7.46 10.92
CA THR A 26 20.82 -7.15 9.81
C THR A 26 20.55 -5.76 9.25
N LEU A 27 19.28 -5.42 9.00
CA LEU A 27 18.91 -4.10 8.50
C LEU A 27 19.13 -3.00 9.53
N ALA A 28 18.87 -3.27 10.81
CA ALA A 28 19.16 -2.33 11.88
C ALA A 28 20.67 -2.05 11.99
N LEU A 29 21.52 -3.08 11.94
CA LEU A 29 22.98 -2.95 11.96
C LEU A 29 23.50 -2.23 10.72
N TYR A 30 22.99 -2.54 9.53
CA TYR A 30 23.29 -1.82 8.29
C TYR A 30 23.04 -0.31 8.44
N PHE A 31 21.85 0.05 8.93
CA PHE A 31 21.50 1.46 9.13
C PHE A 31 22.42 2.13 10.15
N LEU A 32 22.65 1.49 11.31
CA LEU A 32 23.45 2.06 12.39
C LEU A 32 24.92 2.21 12.00
N ASP A 33 25.49 1.26 11.26
CA ASP A 33 26.85 1.34 10.72
C ASP A 33 26.96 2.50 9.71
N TYR A 34 26.01 2.61 8.77
CA TYR A 34 25.97 3.72 7.81
C TYR A 34 25.86 5.07 8.52
N PHE A 35 24.93 5.17 9.48
CA PHE A 35 24.72 6.40 10.24
C PHE A 35 25.95 6.78 11.06
N GLY A 36 26.60 5.82 11.72
CA GLY A 36 27.82 6.04 12.50
C GLY A 36 28.99 6.52 11.64
N ARG A 37 29.12 6.02 10.40
CA ARG A 37 30.22 6.40 9.48
C ARG A 37 30.01 7.74 8.79
N TYR A 38 28.77 8.05 8.39
CA TYR A 38 28.49 9.18 7.50
C TYR A 38 27.67 10.29 8.15
N GLY A 39 27.17 10.11 9.38
CA GLY A 39 26.36 11.10 10.09
C GLY A 39 25.01 11.41 9.43
N ARG A 40 24.55 10.57 8.50
CA ARG A 40 23.32 10.75 7.72
C ARG A 40 22.65 9.40 7.47
N TYR A 41 21.36 9.42 7.16
CA TYR A 41 20.61 8.18 6.92
C TYR A 41 20.99 7.57 5.55
N PRO A 42 20.95 6.25 5.40
CA PRO A 42 21.11 5.62 4.10
C PRO A 42 19.95 6.04 3.19
N ARG A 43 20.28 6.30 1.92
CA ARG A 43 19.28 6.62 0.90
C ARG A 43 18.42 5.40 0.58
N GLN A 44 19.07 4.25 0.36
CA GLN A 44 18.42 2.94 0.23
C GLN A 44 18.20 2.34 1.62
N MET A 45 16.95 2.18 2.02
CA MET A 45 16.59 1.62 3.33
C MET A 45 16.68 0.10 3.36
N LEU A 46 16.56 -0.55 2.21
CA LEU A 46 16.87 -1.96 2.02
C LEU A 46 18.30 -2.07 1.48
N ASP A 47 19.12 -2.93 2.09
CA ASP A 47 20.40 -3.33 1.51
C ASP A 47 20.14 -4.33 0.38
N ASP A 48 20.64 -4.03 -0.82
CA ASP A 48 20.47 -4.87 -2.01
C ASP A 48 21.07 -6.28 -1.81
N ASN A 49 22.03 -6.45 -0.90
CA ASN A 49 22.56 -7.77 -0.53
C ASN A 49 21.56 -8.65 0.26
N LEU A 50 20.44 -8.08 0.70
CA LEU A 50 19.32 -8.77 1.36
C LEU A 50 18.11 -8.97 0.42
N ALA A 51 18.28 -8.75 -0.89
CA ALA A 51 17.25 -8.91 -1.93
C ALA A 51 16.71 -10.35 -2.12
N MET A 52 17.16 -11.33 -1.32
CA MET A 52 16.61 -12.70 -1.35
C MET A 52 15.09 -12.74 -1.14
N ASP A 53 14.51 -11.77 -0.44
CA ASP A 53 13.08 -11.73 -0.12
C ASP A 53 12.19 -11.35 -1.31
N ARG A 54 12.69 -10.58 -2.29
CA ARG A 54 11.93 -10.28 -3.53
C ARG A 54 11.68 -11.55 -4.35
N ASN A 55 12.71 -12.38 -4.51
CA ASN A 55 12.60 -13.65 -5.24
C ASN A 55 11.62 -14.62 -4.56
N ARG A 56 11.51 -14.56 -3.22
CA ARG A 56 10.59 -15.38 -2.43
C ARG A 56 9.12 -15.01 -2.66
N ILE A 57 8.79 -13.71 -2.64
CA ILE A 57 7.43 -13.24 -2.96
C ILE A 57 7.10 -13.56 -4.42
N GLN A 58 8.03 -13.33 -5.35
CA GLN A 58 7.85 -13.69 -6.76
C GLN A 58 7.58 -15.19 -6.95
N TYR A 59 8.34 -16.05 -6.26
CA TYR A 59 8.12 -17.49 -6.29
C TYR A 59 6.71 -17.85 -5.83
N VAL A 60 6.26 -17.31 -4.69
CA VAL A 60 4.91 -17.57 -4.18
C VAL A 60 3.84 -17.06 -5.16
N ALA A 61 4.00 -15.85 -5.69
CA ALA A 61 3.04 -15.25 -6.61
C ALA A 61 2.85 -16.05 -7.92
N ARG A 62 3.84 -16.85 -8.33
CA ARG A 62 3.76 -17.70 -9.54
C ARG A 62 3.01 -19.03 -9.31
N LEU A 63 2.71 -19.37 -8.05
CA LEU A 63 1.99 -20.60 -7.71
C LEU A 63 0.48 -20.38 -7.84
N PRO A 64 -0.30 -21.47 -8.03
CA PRO A 64 -1.76 -21.38 -8.03
C PRO A 64 -2.27 -20.67 -6.77
N HIS A 65 -3.18 -19.72 -6.93
CA HIS A 65 -3.72 -18.85 -5.86
C HIS A 65 -2.71 -17.89 -5.18
N GLY A 66 -1.42 -17.97 -5.53
CA GLY A 66 -0.37 -17.18 -4.89
C GLY A 66 -0.44 -15.68 -5.22
N GLU A 67 -0.75 -15.34 -6.48
CA GLU A 67 -0.93 -13.94 -6.89
C GLU A 67 -2.05 -13.26 -6.09
N THR A 68 -3.22 -13.90 -5.99
CA THR A 68 -4.35 -13.39 -5.20
C THR A 68 -3.98 -13.19 -3.74
N LEU A 69 -3.22 -14.12 -3.16
CA LEU A 69 -2.79 -14.07 -1.77
C LEU A 69 -1.76 -12.95 -1.52
N VAL A 70 -0.79 -12.79 -2.41
CA VAL A 70 0.20 -11.70 -2.35
C VAL A 70 -0.49 -10.34 -2.44
N ASN A 71 -1.49 -10.22 -3.31
CA ASN A 71 -2.27 -9.00 -3.46
C ASN A 71 -3.12 -8.72 -2.20
N GLN A 72 -3.75 -9.76 -1.63
CA GLN A 72 -4.54 -9.64 -0.41
C GLN A 72 -3.70 -9.23 0.81
N ALA A 73 -2.41 -9.61 0.86
CA ALA A 73 -1.51 -9.22 1.94
C ALA A 73 -1.33 -7.69 2.10
N LEU A 74 -1.58 -6.91 1.04
CA LEU A 74 -1.52 -5.44 1.09
C LEU A 74 -2.82 -4.79 1.61
N ASN A 75 -3.88 -5.57 1.80
CA ASN A 75 -5.14 -5.08 2.34
C ASN A 75 -5.17 -5.21 3.86
N ASP A 76 -4.75 -4.16 4.55
CA ASP A 76 -4.66 -4.13 6.02
C ASP A 76 -6.05 -4.33 6.69
N ALA A 77 -7.15 -3.88 6.07
CA ALA A 77 -8.52 -4.09 6.57
C ALA A 77 -9.02 -5.54 6.53
N LYS A 78 -8.40 -6.42 5.73
CA LYS A 78 -8.73 -7.86 5.69
C LYS A 78 -7.45 -8.69 5.79
N PRO A 79 -6.87 -8.82 7.00
CA PRO A 79 -5.66 -9.60 7.22
C PRO A 79 -5.80 -11.03 6.71
N LEU A 80 -4.69 -11.61 6.27
CA LEU A 80 -4.63 -13.02 5.92
C LEU A 80 -4.76 -13.86 7.20
N THR A 81 -5.61 -14.88 7.18
CA THR A 81 -5.77 -15.78 8.32
C THR A 81 -5.48 -17.22 7.94
N VAL A 82 -4.91 -17.97 8.87
CA VAL A 82 -4.64 -19.41 8.74
C VAL A 82 -5.03 -20.11 10.04
N ALA A 83 -5.63 -21.30 9.95
CA ALA A 83 -6.03 -22.04 11.15
C ALA A 83 -4.82 -22.41 12.02
N GLN A 84 -3.72 -22.79 11.38
CA GLN A 84 -2.43 -23.10 12.00
C GLN A 84 -1.31 -22.93 10.98
N LEU A 85 -0.10 -22.65 11.46
CA LEU A 85 1.09 -22.68 10.61
C LEU A 85 1.38 -24.13 10.21
N VAL A 86 1.64 -24.34 8.92
CA VAL A 86 2.13 -25.63 8.42
C VAL A 86 3.49 -25.94 9.03
N ASN A 87 3.55 -26.96 9.89
CA ASN A 87 4.73 -27.31 10.68
C ASN A 87 5.85 -28.04 9.90
N ARG A 88 5.67 -28.31 8.60
CA ARG A 88 6.64 -29.07 7.78
C ARG A 88 6.75 -28.51 6.36
N PHE A 89 7.92 -27.97 6.05
CA PHE A 89 8.38 -27.69 4.69
C PHE A 89 9.52 -28.64 4.33
N GLY A 90 9.22 -29.95 4.33
CA GLY A 90 10.17 -30.91 3.76
C GLY A 90 10.31 -30.67 2.26
N VAL A 91 11.47 -31.01 1.66
CA VAL A 91 11.67 -30.90 0.20
C VAL A 91 10.56 -31.64 -0.55
N ARG A 92 10.13 -32.80 -0.04
CA ARG A 92 9.03 -33.58 -0.61
C ARG A 92 7.69 -32.83 -0.51
N ASP A 93 7.39 -32.22 0.62
CA ASP A 93 6.17 -31.43 0.81
C ASP A 93 6.16 -30.18 -0.08
N MET A 94 7.31 -29.54 -0.30
CA MET A 94 7.40 -28.44 -1.29
C MET A 94 7.11 -28.91 -2.72
N LEU A 95 7.35 -30.19 -3.04
CA LEU A 95 7.08 -30.77 -4.35
C LEU A 95 5.66 -31.34 -4.48
N THR A 96 5.06 -31.82 -3.39
CA THR A 96 3.82 -32.61 -3.44
C THR A 96 2.65 -32.06 -2.62
N ALA A 97 2.86 -31.11 -1.71
CA ALA A 97 1.78 -30.57 -0.89
C ALA A 97 0.79 -29.79 -1.76
N PRO A 98 -0.53 -29.85 -1.46
CA PRO A 98 -1.50 -28.97 -2.08
C PRO A 98 -1.08 -27.52 -1.86
N ARG A 99 -0.91 -26.77 -2.97
CA ARG A 99 -0.57 -25.35 -2.94
C ARG A 99 -1.81 -24.52 -2.61
N ASN A 100 -2.42 -24.81 -1.46
CA ASN A 100 -3.59 -24.08 -0.98
C ASN A 100 -3.18 -22.72 -0.35
N PRO A 101 -4.12 -21.79 -0.15
CA PRO A 101 -3.82 -20.48 0.43
C PRO A 101 -3.08 -20.55 1.77
N ASP A 102 -3.51 -21.41 2.69
CA ASP A 102 -2.88 -21.57 4.03
C ASP A 102 -1.39 -21.97 3.93
N PHE A 103 -1.05 -22.87 3.01
CA PHE A 103 0.33 -23.28 2.77
C PHE A 103 1.16 -22.10 2.25
N LEU A 104 0.62 -21.32 1.31
CA LEU A 104 1.32 -20.17 0.72
C LEU A 104 1.49 -19.02 1.73
N ALA A 105 0.46 -18.73 2.53
CA ALA A 105 0.52 -17.77 3.63
C ALA A 105 1.57 -18.18 4.67
N THR A 106 1.57 -19.45 5.07
CA THR A 106 2.59 -20.00 5.98
C THR A 106 3.99 -19.90 5.37
N LEU A 107 4.14 -20.17 4.08
CA LEU A 107 5.44 -20.08 3.40
C LEU A 107 5.99 -18.64 3.42
N LEU A 108 5.13 -17.65 3.14
CA LEU A 108 5.50 -16.23 3.26
C LEU A 108 5.87 -15.84 4.69
N TYR A 109 5.20 -16.41 5.69
CA TYR A 109 5.58 -16.25 7.10
C TYR A 109 6.99 -16.79 7.38
N TYR A 110 7.33 -18.01 6.93
CA TYR A 110 8.68 -18.57 7.13
C TYR A 110 9.75 -17.87 6.30
N PHE A 111 9.38 -17.26 5.18
CA PHE A 111 10.25 -16.38 4.43
C PHE A 111 10.51 -15.04 5.12
N GLY A 112 9.81 -14.74 6.22
CA GLY A 112 9.94 -13.47 6.94
C GLY A 112 9.32 -12.30 6.19
N VAL A 113 8.47 -12.55 5.19
CA VAL A 113 7.75 -11.50 4.45
C VAL A 113 6.30 -11.34 4.95
N LEU A 114 5.83 -12.26 5.78
CA LEU A 114 4.69 -12.08 6.69
C LEU A 114 5.11 -12.36 8.13
N THR A 115 4.33 -11.88 9.09
CA THR A 115 4.52 -12.09 10.52
C THR A 115 3.18 -12.30 11.22
N LEU A 116 3.20 -12.86 12.43
CA LEU A 116 1.99 -12.99 13.26
C LEU A 116 1.49 -11.63 13.74
N ALA A 117 0.18 -11.41 13.64
CA ALA A 117 -0.57 -10.24 14.11
C ALA A 117 -1.61 -10.60 15.19
N GLY A 118 -1.45 -11.75 15.85
CA GLY A 118 -2.39 -12.26 16.86
C GLY A 118 -3.40 -13.25 16.27
N ARG A 119 -4.59 -13.32 16.89
CA ARG A 119 -5.68 -14.19 16.45
C ARG A 119 -6.95 -13.39 16.18
N ASN A 120 -7.76 -13.86 15.23
CA ASN A 120 -9.09 -13.30 14.98
C ASN A 120 -10.14 -13.86 15.97
N GLU A 121 -11.40 -13.43 15.83
CA GLU A 121 -12.52 -13.84 16.70
C GLU A 121 -12.79 -15.35 16.69
N TRP A 122 -12.37 -16.07 15.64
CA TRP A 122 -12.50 -17.51 15.51
C TRP A 122 -11.27 -18.28 15.99
N GLY A 123 -10.27 -17.58 16.53
CA GLY A 123 -9.03 -18.19 17.01
C GLY A 123 -8.05 -18.56 15.90
N GLU A 124 -8.25 -18.14 14.65
CA GLU A 124 -7.27 -18.35 13.58
C GLU A 124 -6.10 -17.38 13.71
N LEU A 125 -4.91 -17.77 13.27
CA LEU A 125 -3.73 -16.92 13.26
C LEU A 125 -3.88 -15.84 12.18
N SER A 126 -3.76 -14.58 12.59
CA SER A 126 -3.73 -13.43 11.67
C SER A 126 -2.28 -13.14 11.25
N LEU A 127 -2.08 -12.84 9.97
CA LEU A 127 -0.79 -12.53 9.38
C LEU A 127 -0.79 -11.12 8.77
N THR A 128 0.32 -10.41 8.93
CA THR A 128 0.51 -9.06 8.39
C THR A 128 1.91 -8.85 7.83
N ILE A 129 2.10 -7.77 7.07
CA ILE A 129 3.41 -7.32 6.59
C ILE A 129 4.11 -6.57 7.74
N PRO A 130 5.32 -6.98 8.16
CA PRO A 130 5.93 -6.49 9.40
C PRO A 130 6.33 -5.00 9.37
N ASN A 131 6.80 -4.48 8.22
CA ASN A 131 7.33 -3.11 8.13
C ASN A 131 7.38 -2.59 6.69
N GLN A 132 7.82 -1.33 6.56
CA GLN A 132 7.95 -0.61 5.28
C GLN A 132 8.91 -1.29 4.29
N VAL A 133 10.00 -1.89 4.77
CA VAL A 133 10.94 -2.59 3.88
C VAL A 133 10.28 -3.81 3.24
N ILE A 134 9.56 -4.61 4.01
CA ILE A 134 8.87 -5.76 3.45
C ILE A 134 7.68 -5.31 2.58
N ARG A 135 6.94 -4.27 2.99
CA ARG A 135 5.83 -3.71 2.20
C ARG A 135 6.28 -3.27 0.80
N LYS A 136 7.46 -2.67 0.71
CA LYS A 136 8.10 -2.34 -0.57
C LYS A 136 8.18 -3.55 -1.50
N LEU A 137 8.58 -4.72 -0.99
CA LEU A 137 8.75 -5.92 -1.82
C LEU A 137 7.42 -6.39 -2.43
N TYR A 138 6.32 -6.28 -1.67
CA TYR A 138 4.97 -6.57 -2.18
C TYR A 138 4.54 -5.55 -3.25
N VAL A 139 4.80 -4.27 -3.01
CA VAL A 139 4.45 -3.21 -3.97
C VAL A 139 5.29 -3.33 -5.26
N GLU A 140 6.59 -3.58 -5.16
CA GLU A 140 7.46 -3.82 -6.31
C GLU A 140 6.97 -5.00 -7.14
N ARG A 141 6.54 -6.10 -6.50
CA ARG A 141 5.96 -7.26 -7.20
C ARG A 141 4.69 -6.89 -7.97
N LEU A 142 3.86 -6.01 -7.44
CA LEU A 142 2.67 -5.52 -8.13
C LEU A 142 3.01 -4.53 -9.25
N GLN A 143 4.00 -3.67 -9.05
CA GLN A 143 4.51 -2.78 -10.10
C GLN A 143 5.05 -3.59 -11.28
N GLU A 144 5.84 -4.65 -11.05
CA GLU A 144 6.33 -5.54 -12.12
C GLU A 144 5.21 -6.17 -12.95
N GLN A 145 4.06 -6.41 -12.33
CA GLN A 145 2.93 -7.05 -12.98
C GLN A 145 2.07 -6.07 -13.77
N LEU A 146 1.84 -4.89 -13.19
CA LEU A 146 0.90 -3.90 -13.73
C LEU A 146 1.59 -2.91 -14.66
N LEU A 147 2.90 -2.73 -14.50
CA LEU A 147 3.76 -1.82 -15.25
C LEU A 147 5.01 -2.58 -15.73
N PRO A 148 4.85 -3.64 -16.55
CA PRO A 148 5.96 -4.52 -16.91
C PRO A 148 6.99 -3.85 -17.83
N ASP A 149 6.56 -2.85 -18.61
CA ASP A 149 7.39 -2.21 -19.62
C ASP A 149 8.20 -1.05 -19.06
N TYR A 150 9.40 -0.82 -19.63
CA TYR A 150 10.29 0.26 -19.22
C TYR A 150 9.62 1.64 -19.32
N ASP A 151 8.86 1.86 -20.39
CA ASP A 151 8.19 3.13 -20.65
C ASP A 151 7.14 3.44 -19.58
N ASP A 152 6.40 2.43 -19.11
CA ASP A 152 5.42 2.58 -18.02
C ASP A 152 6.10 2.95 -16.70
N GLN A 153 7.25 2.34 -16.41
CA GLN A 153 8.05 2.62 -15.21
C GLN A 153 8.63 4.04 -15.26
N ALA A 154 9.16 4.46 -16.40
CA ALA A 154 9.69 5.80 -16.62
C ALA A 154 8.58 6.86 -16.53
N GLN A 155 7.43 6.59 -17.16
CA GLN A 155 6.26 7.45 -17.07
C GLN A 155 5.77 7.59 -15.63
N ARG A 156 5.61 6.46 -14.90
CA ARG A 156 5.26 6.49 -13.47
C ARG A 156 6.20 7.39 -12.67
N GLN A 157 7.51 7.27 -12.90
CA GLN A 157 8.50 8.06 -12.17
C GLN A 157 8.32 9.57 -12.39
N GLU A 158 8.04 10.00 -13.62
CA GLU A 158 7.76 11.39 -13.95
C GLU A 158 6.47 11.90 -13.28
N LEU A 159 5.39 11.13 -13.42
CA LEU A 159 4.08 11.47 -12.84
C LEU A 159 4.17 11.61 -11.32
N CYS A 160 4.84 10.66 -10.66
CA CYS A 160 5.04 10.70 -9.21
C CYS A 160 5.90 11.89 -8.79
N ARG A 161 6.97 12.21 -9.53
CA ARG A 161 7.81 13.39 -9.21
C ARG A 161 6.99 14.68 -9.25
N ARG A 162 6.15 14.85 -10.27
CA ARG A 162 5.24 16.01 -10.36
C ARG A 162 4.30 16.04 -9.16
N PHE A 163 3.63 14.92 -8.86
CA PHE A 163 2.71 14.84 -7.72
C PHE A 163 3.39 15.15 -6.38
N TYR A 164 4.58 14.59 -6.10
CA TYR A 164 5.30 14.85 -4.85
C TYR A 164 5.66 16.33 -4.65
N ALA A 165 5.87 17.07 -5.73
CA ALA A 165 6.24 18.49 -5.69
C ALA A 165 5.02 19.42 -5.65
N THR A 166 3.93 19.08 -6.34
CA THR A 166 2.80 20.00 -6.56
C THR A 166 1.49 19.56 -5.92
N GLY A 167 1.33 18.26 -5.66
CA GLY A 167 0.05 17.64 -5.29
C GLY A 167 -0.93 17.51 -6.46
N ASP A 168 -0.48 17.71 -7.69
CA ASP A 168 -1.33 17.62 -8.87
C ASP A 168 -1.65 16.15 -9.21
N LEU A 169 -2.92 15.79 -9.04
CA LEU A 169 -3.45 14.45 -9.28
C LEU A 169 -3.76 14.17 -10.75
N GLU A 170 -3.96 15.19 -11.57
CA GLU A 170 -4.48 15.00 -12.94
C GLU A 170 -3.68 13.99 -13.75
N PRO A 171 -2.34 14.09 -13.83
CA PRO A 171 -1.56 13.15 -14.64
C PRO A 171 -1.59 11.71 -14.08
N LEU A 172 -1.72 11.55 -12.76
CA LEU A 172 -1.82 10.23 -12.13
C LEU A 172 -3.18 9.59 -12.40
N CYS A 173 -4.26 10.36 -12.26
CA CYS A 173 -5.61 9.89 -12.54
C CYS A 173 -5.76 9.49 -14.02
N ASP A 174 -5.26 10.31 -14.95
CA ASP A 174 -5.19 9.97 -16.38
C ASP A 174 -4.52 8.62 -16.61
N PHE A 175 -3.37 8.41 -15.97
CA PHE A 175 -2.62 7.17 -16.09
C PHE A 175 -3.37 5.95 -15.55
N ILE A 176 -4.02 6.08 -14.38
CA ILE A 176 -4.84 5.01 -13.78
C ILE A 176 -6.01 4.65 -14.70
N GLU A 177 -6.74 5.63 -15.20
CA GLU A 177 -7.89 5.41 -16.10
C GLU A 177 -7.46 4.69 -17.39
N GLN A 178 -6.32 5.07 -17.98
CA GLN A 178 -5.87 4.54 -19.26
C GLN A 178 -5.16 3.18 -19.19
N ARG A 179 -4.48 2.88 -18.07
CA ARG A 179 -3.59 1.70 -17.96
C ARG A 179 -4.04 0.71 -16.89
N TYR A 180 -4.47 1.22 -15.74
CA TYR A 180 -4.74 0.36 -14.59
C TYR A 180 -6.12 -0.27 -14.71
N PHE A 181 -7.17 0.53 -14.91
CA PHE A 181 -8.54 0.00 -14.97
C PHE A 181 -8.77 -0.98 -16.13
N THR A 182 -8.12 -0.76 -17.28
CA THR A 182 -8.17 -1.67 -18.43
C THR A 182 -7.66 -3.08 -18.13
N VAL A 183 -6.75 -3.23 -17.15
CA VAL A 183 -6.22 -4.54 -16.74
C VAL A 183 -7.18 -5.27 -15.77
N PHE A 184 -7.99 -4.52 -15.03
CA PHE A 184 -8.93 -5.05 -14.03
C PHE A 184 -10.30 -5.44 -14.60
N ASP A 185 -10.69 -4.95 -15.77
CA ASP A 185 -11.94 -5.32 -16.45
C ASP A 185 -12.12 -6.84 -16.67
N ASN A 186 -11.01 -7.60 -16.69
CA ASN A 186 -11.02 -9.05 -16.97
C ASN A 186 -10.74 -9.96 -15.77
N ARG A 187 -10.54 -9.42 -14.56
CA ARG A 187 -10.12 -10.22 -13.39
C ARG A 187 -11.13 -10.11 -12.26
N ASP A 188 -11.93 -11.17 -12.08
CA ASP A 188 -12.78 -11.52 -10.92
C ASP A 188 -12.66 -10.50 -9.76
N LEU A 189 -13.52 -9.48 -9.79
CA LEU A 189 -13.58 -8.39 -8.80
C LEU A 189 -14.09 -8.95 -7.46
N ARG A 190 -13.20 -9.59 -6.69
CA ARG A 190 -13.45 -10.01 -5.31
C ARG A 190 -13.22 -8.89 -4.29
N TRP A 191 -12.74 -7.73 -4.75
CA TRP A 191 -12.34 -6.60 -3.92
C TRP A 191 -13.37 -5.48 -4.01
N SER A 192 -13.53 -4.70 -2.94
CA SER A 192 -14.33 -3.49 -3.01
C SER A 192 -13.69 -2.51 -4.00
N ASN A 193 -14.52 -1.75 -4.72
CA ASN A 193 -14.01 -0.76 -5.68
C ASN A 193 -13.03 0.22 -5.03
N GLU A 194 -13.27 0.59 -3.76
CA GLU A 194 -12.41 1.49 -3.00
C GLU A 194 -11.02 0.89 -2.75
N LEU A 195 -10.94 -0.40 -2.43
CA LEU A 195 -9.66 -1.09 -2.26
C LEU A 195 -8.88 -1.16 -3.57
N VAL A 196 -9.57 -1.36 -4.70
CA VAL A 196 -8.93 -1.39 -6.03
C VAL A 196 -8.27 -0.03 -6.33
N VAL A 197 -9.00 1.07 -6.10
CA VAL A 197 -8.50 2.43 -6.32
C VAL A 197 -7.35 2.75 -5.37
N LYS A 198 -7.53 2.50 -4.07
CA LYS A 198 -6.47 2.69 -3.06
C LYS A 198 -5.20 1.93 -3.43
N THR A 199 -5.35 0.68 -3.86
CA THR A 199 -4.22 -0.16 -4.28
C THR A 199 -3.53 0.42 -5.51
N ALA A 200 -4.27 0.98 -6.48
CA ALA A 200 -3.68 1.65 -7.64
C ALA A 200 -2.78 2.83 -7.21
N PHE A 201 -3.29 3.69 -6.34
CA PHE A 201 -2.54 4.83 -5.80
C PHE A 201 -1.35 4.39 -4.96
N LEU A 202 -1.51 3.40 -4.09
CA LEU A 202 -0.43 2.80 -3.31
C LEU A 202 0.70 2.32 -4.24
N ILE A 203 0.37 1.53 -5.26
CA ILE A 203 1.34 0.97 -6.21
C ILE A 203 2.07 2.08 -6.97
N LEU A 204 1.35 3.10 -7.44
CA LEU A 204 1.96 4.17 -8.22
C LEU A 204 2.85 5.05 -7.35
N LEU A 205 2.36 5.46 -6.18
CA LEU A 205 2.99 6.46 -5.34
C LEU A 205 4.04 5.91 -4.37
N PHE A 206 4.13 4.59 -4.16
CA PHE A 206 5.04 4.01 -3.17
C PHE A 206 6.50 4.38 -3.46
N ASN A 207 7.12 5.07 -2.50
CA ASN A 207 8.50 5.50 -2.57
C ASN A 207 9.12 5.63 -1.18
N ASP A 208 9.76 4.56 -0.73
CA ASP A 208 10.41 4.44 0.57
C ASP A 208 11.71 5.28 0.71
N THR A 209 12.21 5.80 -0.41
CA THR A 209 13.36 6.71 -0.44
C THR A 209 12.97 8.09 0.06
N PHE A 210 11.75 8.55 -0.28
CA PHE A 210 11.28 9.89 0.06
C PHE A 210 10.26 9.88 1.20
N TYR A 211 9.45 8.84 1.30
CA TYR A 211 8.26 8.82 2.15
C TYR A 211 8.27 7.66 3.14
N LEU A 212 7.72 7.95 4.32
CA LEU A 212 7.05 6.99 5.18
C LEU A 212 5.61 6.91 4.71
N MET A 213 5.22 5.77 4.12
CA MET A 213 3.89 5.59 3.56
C MET A 213 3.03 4.72 4.48
N ASP A 214 2.01 5.32 5.07
CA ASP A 214 1.07 4.62 5.94
C ASP A 214 -0.24 4.39 5.16
N SER A 215 -0.57 3.13 4.92
CA SER A 215 -1.89 2.68 4.45
C SER A 215 -2.76 2.48 5.68
N GLU A 216 -3.99 2.98 5.67
CA GLU A 216 -4.91 2.90 6.81
C GLU A 216 -4.38 3.51 8.13
N PRO A 217 -3.74 4.70 8.14
CA PRO A 217 -3.26 5.31 9.38
C PRO A 217 -4.41 5.52 10.38
N ALA A 218 -4.19 5.17 11.64
CA ALA A 218 -5.11 5.49 12.73
C ALA A 218 -5.10 7.00 13.03
N LEU A 219 -6.18 7.69 12.67
CA LEU A 219 -6.31 9.15 12.76
C LEU A 219 -7.43 9.52 13.73
N GLY A 220 -7.13 9.45 15.02
CA GLY A 220 -8.08 9.68 16.10
C GLY A 220 -9.05 8.50 16.26
N ARG A 221 -10.31 8.66 15.84
CA ARG A 221 -11.34 7.60 15.90
C ARG A 221 -11.58 6.89 14.58
N GLY A 222 -10.94 7.34 13.50
CA GLY A 222 -11.07 6.75 12.17
C GLY A 222 -9.73 6.30 11.61
N TYR A 223 -9.79 5.74 10.41
CA TYR A 223 -8.63 5.34 9.62
C TYR A 223 -8.70 6.10 8.30
N GLY A 224 -7.66 6.87 7.96
CA GLY A 224 -7.56 7.50 6.63
C GLY A 224 -7.09 6.48 5.60
N ASP A 225 -7.22 6.72 4.31
CA ASP A 225 -6.82 5.70 3.34
C ASP A 225 -5.31 5.61 3.09
N LEU A 226 -4.66 6.74 2.79
CA LEU A 226 -3.25 6.75 2.41
C LEU A 226 -2.56 8.04 2.83
N LEU A 227 -1.50 7.93 3.64
CA LEU A 227 -0.66 9.04 4.08
C LEU A 227 0.77 8.86 3.55
N LEU A 228 1.24 9.86 2.81
CA LEU A 228 2.62 10.02 2.38
C LEU A 228 3.28 11.07 3.27
N ARG A 229 4.11 10.63 4.21
CA ARG A 229 4.88 11.51 5.09
C ARG A 229 6.32 11.62 4.62
N VAL A 230 6.77 12.81 4.24
CA VAL A 230 8.17 13.02 3.84
C VAL A 230 9.08 12.63 5.00
N ARG A 231 10.05 11.77 4.69
CA ARG A 231 11.03 11.31 5.68
C ARG A 231 11.77 12.50 6.29
N PRO A 232 12.11 12.46 7.60
CA PRO A 232 12.79 13.57 8.26
C PRO A 232 14.08 14.04 7.55
N ASP A 233 14.88 13.13 7.01
CA ASP A 233 16.12 13.42 6.29
C ASP A 233 15.93 13.94 4.85
N MET A 234 14.70 13.84 4.34
CA MET A 234 14.32 14.29 3.00
C MET A 234 13.61 15.65 3.02
N ARG A 235 13.37 16.24 4.20
CA ARG A 235 12.76 17.56 4.37
C ARG A 235 13.56 18.73 3.79
N GLN A 236 14.83 18.50 3.45
CA GLN A 236 15.67 19.46 2.72
C GLN A 236 15.26 19.64 1.26
N TYR A 237 14.47 18.72 0.70
CA TYR A 237 13.93 18.80 -0.64
C TYR A 237 12.50 19.36 -0.62
N ALA A 238 12.07 19.96 -1.74
CA ALA A 238 10.73 20.51 -1.92
C ALA A 238 9.67 19.42 -2.17
N LEU A 239 9.60 18.43 -1.26
CA LEU A 239 8.61 17.37 -1.26
C LEU A 239 7.48 17.76 -0.30
N LEU A 240 6.24 17.48 -0.69
CA LEU A 240 5.06 17.74 0.13
C LEU A 240 4.62 16.46 0.87
N ASP A 241 4.02 16.62 2.05
CA ASP A 241 3.24 15.55 2.66
C ASP A 241 1.86 15.48 1.98
N HIS A 242 1.32 14.27 1.79
CA HIS A 242 0.03 14.06 1.16
C HIS A 242 -0.85 13.13 1.99
N LEU A 243 -2.12 13.47 2.13
CA LEU A 243 -3.16 12.61 2.72
C LEU A 243 -4.26 12.43 1.68
N LEU A 244 -4.54 11.19 1.30
CA LEU A 244 -5.56 10.84 0.31
C LEU A 244 -6.70 10.09 0.99
N GLU A 245 -7.91 10.36 0.53
CA GLU A 245 -9.13 9.63 0.88
C GLU A 245 -9.87 9.26 -0.41
N PHE A 246 -10.25 7.99 -0.53
CA PHE A 246 -10.89 7.42 -1.69
C PHE A 246 -12.36 7.12 -1.39
N LYS A 247 -13.21 7.37 -2.38
CA LYS A 247 -14.62 6.98 -2.37
C LYS A 247 -14.99 6.37 -3.70
N THR A 248 -16.11 5.66 -3.72
CA THR A 248 -16.61 5.07 -4.97
C THR A 248 -18.09 5.32 -5.16
N VAL A 249 -18.49 5.43 -6.43
CA VAL A 249 -19.88 5.58 -6.87
C VAL A 249 -20.14 4.55 -7.97
N GLY A 250 -21.18 3.75 -7.81
CA GLY A 250 -21.61 2.80 -8.84
C GLY A 250 -22.31 3.51 -10.00
N LEU A 251 -22.24 2.97 -11.22
CA LEU A 251 -22.92 3.55 -12.40
C LEU A 251 -24.42 3.79 -12.17
N LYS A 252 -25.10 2.83 -11.55
CA LYS A 252 -26.53 2.95 -11.20
C LYS A 252 -26.81 4.08 -10.21
N GLU A 253 -25.92 4.27 -9.23
CA GLU A 253 -26.01 5.36 -8.24
C GLU A 253 -25.77 6.72 -8.90
N ALA A 254 -24.83 6.78 -9.86
CA ALA A 254 -24.58 7.97 -10.66
C ALA A 254 -25.67 8.24 -11.72
N GLY A 255 -26.60 7.30 -11.96
CA GLY A 255 -27.59 7.41 -13.03
C GLY A 255 -26.99 7.38 -14.43
N LEU A 256 -25.88 6.68 -14.62
CA LEU A 256 -25.14 6.60 -15.88
C LEU A 256 -25.14 5.18 -16.45
N SER A 257 -25.12 5.08 -17.78
CA SER A 257 -24.57 3.90 -18.48
C SER A 257 -23.06 4.06 -18.71
N GLY A 258 -22.37 2.98 -19.10
CA GLY A 258 -20.95 3.07 -19.49
C GLY A 258 -20.72 4.02 -20.67
N ALA A 259 -21.65 4.08 -21.63
CA ALA A 259 -21.57 5.02 -22.75
C ALA A 259 -21.71 6.49 -22.30
N ASP A 260 -22.62 6.76 -21.35
CA ASP A 260 -22.77 8.11 -20.78
C ASP A 260 -21.52 8.53 -20.01
N LEU A 261 -20.91 7.58 -19.27
CA LEU A 261 -19.68 7.82 -18.52
C LEU A 261 -18.52 8.21 -19.45
N ALA A 262 -18.34 7.48 -20.56
CA ALA A 262 -17.29 7.74 -21.53
C ALA A 262 -17.47 9.09 -22.25
N ALA A 263 -18.72 9.52 -22.49
CA ALA A 263 -19.01 10.77 -23.18
C ALA A 263 -18.85 12.03 -22.31
N LYS A 264 -18.92 11.89 -20.97
CA LYS A 264 -18.87 13.02 -20.04
C LYS A 264 -17.44 13.45 -19.71
N THR A 265 -17.25 14.76 -19.67
CA THR A 265 -16.04 15.41 -19.16
C THR A 265 -15.92 15.21 -17.64
N ARG A 266 -14.72 15.37 -17.07
CA ARG A 266 -14.52 15.27 -15.62
C ARG A 266 -15.32 16.32 -14.85
N GLU A 267 -15.47 17.51 -15.40
CA GLU A 267 -16.27 18.59 -14.78
C GLU A 267 -17.75 18.22 -14.69
N GLU A 268 -18.32 17.66 -15.77
CA GLU A 268 -19.70 17.17 -15.76
C GLU A 268 -19.89 16.00 -14.79
N LEU A 269 -18.92 15.09 -14.70
CA LEU A 269 -18.95 13.98 -13.73
C LEU A 269 -18.86 14.49 -12.30
N ARG A 270 -18.02 15.49 -12.03
CA ARG A 270 -17.88 16.14 -10.71
C ARG A 270 -19.18 16.78 -10.26
N ALA A 271 -19.92 17.37 -11.19
CA ALA A 271 -21.20 18.04 -10.92
C ALA A 271 -22.36 17.06 -10.63
N LEU A 272 -22.19 15.76 -10.82
CA LEU A 272 -23.23 14.77 -10.51
C LEU A 272 -23.52 14.76 -9.00
N PRO A 273 -24.79 14.77 -8.56
CA PRO A 273 -25.14 14.82 -7.15
C PRO A 273 -24.50 13.71 -6.31
N ALA A 274 -24.47 12.47 -6.82
CA ALA A 274 -23.85 11.34 -6.15
C ALA A 274 -22.33 11.53 -5.96
N VAL A 275 -21.64 12.05 -6.98
CA VAL A 275 -20.19 12.28 -6.95
C VAL A 275 -19.85 13.46 -6.03
N THR A 276 -20.58 14.57 -6.14
CA THR A 276 -20.42 15.73 -5.26
C THR A 276 -20.62 15.36 -3.80
N ALA A 277 -21.62 14.52 -3.49
CA ALA A 277 -21.87 14.06 -2.13
C ALA A 277 -20.68 13.26 -1.56
N ARG A 278 -20.10 12.34 -2.35
CA ARG A 278 -18.94 11.53 -1.91
C ARG A 278 -17.66 12.36 -1.81
N LEU A 279 -17.42 13.31 -2.71
CA LEU A 279 -16.29 14.25 -2.58
C LEU A 279 -16.39 15.04 -1.27
N ARG A 280 -17.58 15.58 -0.97
CA ARG A 280 -17.80 16.34 0.26
C ARG A 280 -17.61 15.48 1.52
N GLU A 281 -18.06 14.22 1.49
CA GLU A 281 -17.83 13.26 2.57
C GLU A 281 -16.31 13.07 2.82
N ALA A 282 -15.54 12.81 1.76
CA ALA A 282 -14.10 12.64 1.83
C ALA A 282 -13.39 13.91 2.34
N GLU A 283 -13.78 15.11 1.87
CA GLU A 283 -13.22 16.39 2.32
C GLU A 283 -13.45 16.64 3.82
N ILE A 284 -14.62 16.27 4.35
CA ILE A 284 -14.93 16.36 5.78
C ILE A 284 -14.05 15.40 6.60
N GLN A 285 -13.88 14.16 6.12
CA GLN A 285 -12.99 13.19 6.75
C GLN A 285 -11.55 13.69 6.74
N LEU A 286 -11.03 14.13 5.60
CA LEU A 286 -9.69 14.69 5.44
C LEU A 286 -9.44 15.87 6.37
N THR A 287 -10.41 16.76 6.55
CA THR A 287 -10.32 17.87 7.49
C THR A 287 -10.18 17.36 8.92
N THR A 288 -11.01 16.38 9.31
CA THR A 288 -10.96 15.75 10.64
C THR A 288 -9.63 15.06 10.90
N TYR A 289 -9.14 14.31 9.91
CA TYR A 289 -7.87 13.58 9.93
C TYR A 289 -6.67 14.52 10.03
N ARG A 290 -6.67 15.62 9.27
CA ARG A 290 -5.62 16.64 9.34
C ARG A 290 -5.54 17.27 10.74
N GLU A 291 -6.69 17.55 11.37
CA GLU A 291 -6.71 18.07 12.74
C GLU A 291 -6.25 17.03 13.77
N ALA A 292 -6.52 15.74 13.55
CA ALA A 292 -5.95 14.67 14.38
C ALA A 292 -4.42 14.62 14.23
N LEU A 293 -3.91 14.67 12.99
CA LEU A 293 -2.48 14.69 12.69
C LEU A 293 -1.75 15.88 13.31
N LYS A 294 -2.34 17.09 13.27
CA LYS A 294 -1.77 18.28 13.93
C LYS A 294 -1.61 18.10 15.44
N ARG A 295 -2.52 17.36 16.09
CA ARG A 295 -2.43 17.08 17.54
C ARG A 295 -1.34 16.06 17.86
N THR A 296 -1.13 15.06 17.01
CA THR A 296 -0.18 13.97 17.26
C THR A 296 1.24 14.29 16.77
N GLU A 297 1.36 14.96 15.63
CA GLU A 297 2.64 15.22 14.94
C GLU A 297 3.11 16.68 15.11
N GLY A 298 2.25 17.55 15.65
CA GLY A 298 2.52 18.96 15.87
C GLY A 298 1.86 19.88 14.83
N ALA A 299 1.63 21.14 15.22
CA ALA A 299 0.85 22.10 14.44
C ALA A 299 1.46 22.46 13.07
N THR A 300 2.75 22.20 12.86
CA THR A 300 3.45 22.44 11.60
C THR A 300 3.31 21.29 10.60
N PHE A 301 2.81 20.13 11.02
CA PHE A 301 2.54 19.00 10.13
C PHE A 301 1.17 19.18 9.47
N GLU A 302 1.17 19.72 8.25
CA GLU A 302 -0.04 20.01 7.49
C GLU A 302 0.02 19.39 6.08
N PRO A 303 -0.40 18.12 5.92
CA PRO A 303 -0.38 17.46 4.62
C PRO A 303 -1.36 18.09 3.64
N ARG A 304 -1.00 18.05 2.35
CA ARG A 304 -1.93 18.31 1.24
C ARG A 304 -2.97 17.21 1.20
N THR A 305 -4.24 17.59 1.30
CA THR A 305 -5.37 16.65 1.33
C THR A 305 -5.95 16.45 -0.07
N HIS A 306 -6.27 15.21 -0.42
CA HIS A 306 -6.80 14.85 -1.73
C HIS A 306 -8.01 13.93 -1.57
N ALA A 307 -9.19 14.40 -1.99
CA ALA A 307 -10.40 13.58 -2.07
C ALA A 307 -10.51 13.04 -3.50
N VAL A 308 -10.68 11.72 -3.65
CA VAL A 308 -10.79 11.09 -4.98
C VAL A 308 -12.00 10.16 -5.01
N VAL A 309 -12.92 10.39 -5.93
CA VAL A 309 -14.07 9.54 -6.20
C VAL A 309 -13.84 8.74 -7.48
N CYS A 310 -13.96 7.42 -7.39
CA CYS A 310 -13.99 6.55 -8.54
C CYS A 310 -15.42 6.19 -8.95
N ILE A 311 -15.73 6.32 -10.24
CA ILE A 311 -17.03 6.00 -10.81
C ILE A 311 -16.88 4.72 -11.64
N GLY A 312 -17.56 3.65 -11.22
CA GLY A 312 -17.63 2.40 -11.96
C GLY A 312 -16.31 1.64 -12.17
N LEU A 313 -15.22 1.98 -11.47
CA LEU A 313 -13.85 1.50 -11.78
C LEU A 313 -13.37 1.87 -13.18
N GLU A 314 -13.88 2.97 -13.74
CA GLU A 314 -13.53 3.44 -15.08
C GLU A 314 -13.05 4.89 -15.08
N ARG A 315 -13.62 5.76 -14.24
CA ARG A 315 -13.29 7.19 -14.17
C ARG A 315 -12.96 7.64 -12.76
N LEU A 316 -12.04 8.60 -12.63
CA LEU A 316 -11.65 9.26 -11.39
C LEU A 316 -12.01 10.75 -11.44
N VAL A 317 -12.49 11.25 -10.32
CA VAL A 317 -12.81 12.66 -10.09
C VAL A 317 -12.22 13.07 -8.74
N TRP A 318 -11.55 14.22 -8.68
CA TRP A 318 -10.94 14.80 -7.48
C TRP A 318 -11.18 16.30 -7.51
#